data_AF-A0A2H6ANE7-F1
#
_entry.id   AF-A0A2H6ANE7-F1
#
_cell.length_a   1.000
_cell.length_b   1.000
_cell.length_c   1.000
_cell.angle_alpha   90.00
_cell.angle_beta   90.00
_cell.angle_gamma   90.00
#
_symmetry.space_group_name_H-M   'P 1'
#
loop_
_entity.id
_entity.type
_entity.pdbx_description
1 polymer ?
#
loop_
_entity_poly.entity_id
_entity_poly.type
_entity_poly.pdbx_seq_one_letter_code
_entity_poly.pdbx_strand_id
1 'polypeptide(L)'
;MLMAFVLLSFLAEGYPDSSLRKVVELLDRGNTEEVLNILSKHIPEDRELPIYNFLYGQALFLTGRTYESINRFRLAYILSTDQQIKEHSLLQRARAYFESGFYEEAAACFRLFLLTFPKSPLYKRAQLGLADSMYKLGLYDQAIEQYEKLGNTVAALYGKANCLQAMGKTKEAYNLYMSLITREVGYLGSSLETRYNLAENLRQMGKLQDARVYLASIINESRDPDITSRAEISLGLIEVKENNFESAIRLFTSASKALQRKTRSKALLYLADLYMKQQRPQDSIPILLQIRNEYPYSEEYDKATIALATFYKEAGKLEESIKLLKELVFRANPDPDALEEIRLILTDLKEKDPEGFLKLWNTCKRFFMKPSNSEFLVKILDWLRENRMPFLELSKWLAENTRGGAKRKGSLYMAEFFTEMGDKTQALKYIAEYINEEDDRVLRIKARILKLDHRYHEAFKTIQSISDIKREDLALLSSMLNGLKDKKEVLDFYEASLKETKASQGEYITLADALYQTNRPTDALRYYRIASSIKNESKISGVANDRDWANYMLSKLTGEKEPISRIEQTKGIMKQIREVTLKELEIEELIKGEL
;
A
#
# COMPACT_ATOMS: atom_id res chain seq x y z
N MET A 1 24.21 -27.70 -45.44
CA MET A 1 25.62 -27.97 -45.81
C MET A 1 26.39 -28.87 -44.82
N LEU A 2 26.78 -28.43 -43.60
CA LEU A 2 27.59 -29.25 -42.67
C LEU A 2 26.85 -30.48 -42.08
N MET A 3 25.53 -30.38 -41.87
CA MET A 3 24.72 -31.49 -41.33
C MET A 3 24.50 -32.60 -42.38
N ALA A 4 24.28 -32.22 -43.64
CA ALA A 4 24.03 -33.15 -44.74
C ALA A 4 25.29 -33.98 -45.05
N PHE A 5 26.48 -33.38 -45.04
CA PHE A 5 27.73 -34.08 -45.37
C PHE A 5 28.06 -35.20 -44.38
N VAL A 6 27.86 -34.96 -43.08
CA VAL A 6 28.12 -35.94 -42.00
C VAL A 6 27.07 -37.07 -41.99
N LEU A 7 25.81 -36.76 -42.27
CA LEU A 7 24.73 -37.76 -42.36
C LEU A 7 24.81 -38.56 -43.67
N LEU A 8 25.25 -37.95 -44.77
CA LEU A 8 25.48 -38.63 -46.06
C LEU A 8 26.68 -39.56 -46.00
N SER A 9 27.78 -39.19 -45.32
CA SER A 9 28.90 -40.12 -45.10
C SER A 9 28.48 -41.34 -44.27
N PHE A 10 27.61 -41.16 -43.29
CA PHE A 10 27.07 -42.26 -42.48
C PHE A 10 26.12 -43.19 -43.26
N LEU A 11 25.24 -42.62 -44.09
CA LEU A 11 24.40 -43.39 -45.03
C LEU A 11 25.23 -44.08 -46.12
N ALA A 12 26.44 -43.60 -46.41
CA ALA A 12 27.34 -44.23 -47.37
C ALA A 12 28.06 -45.47 -46.81
N GLU A 13 28.39 -45.49 -45.51
CA GLU A 13 29.18 -46.57 -44.88
C GLU A 13 28.35 -47.75 -44.34
N GLY A 14 27.05 -47.60 -44.08
CA GLY A 14 26.25 -48.66 -43.41
C GLY A 14 24.83 -48.95 -43.92
N TYR A 15 24.26 -48.13 -44.82
CA TYR A 15 22.83 -48.16 -45.15
C TYR A 15 22.59 -47.96 -46.66
N PRO A 16 22.46 -49.05 -47.44
CA PRO A 16 22.41 -48.96 -48.91
C PRO A 16 21.09 -48.44 -49.50
N ASP A 17 20.08 -48.05 -48.70
CA ASP A 17 18.79 -47.60 -49.24
C ASP A 17 18.84 -46.18 -49.86
N SER A 18 18.29 -46.08 -51.07
CA SER A 18 18.19 -44.85 -51.87
C SER A 18 17.21 -43.83 -51.30
N SER A 19 16.20 -44.29 -50.54
CA SER A 19 15.10 -43.44 -50.07
C SER A 19 15.54 -42.44 -48.97
N LEU A 20 16.33 -42.89 -47.99
CA LEU A 20 16.85 -42.04 -46.91
C LEU A 20 17.95 -41.08 -47.41
N ARG A 21 18.74 -41.48 -48.40
CA ARG A 21 19.70 -40.57 -49.07
C ARG A 21 18.96 -39.41 -49.75
N LYS A 22 17.88 -39.72 -50.48
CA LYS A 22 17.00 -38.71 -51.10
C LYS A 22 16.38 -37.79 -50.05
N VAL A 23 15.98 -38.30 -48.88
CA VAL A 23 15.48 -37.49 -47.76
C VAL A 23 16.53 -36.47 -47.29
N VAL A 24 17.78 -36.88 -47.11
CA VAL A 24 18.85 -35.96 -46.68
C VAL A 24 19.09 -34.86 -47.71
N GLU A 25 19.12 -35.20 -49.01
CA GLU A 25 19.25 -34.21 -50.09
C GLU A 25 18.08 -33.22 -50.12
N LEU A 26 16.85 -33.70 -49.98
CA LEU A 26 15.65 -32.86 -49.97
C LEU A 26 15.60 -31.95 -48.75
N LEU A 27 16.04 -32.43 -47.58
CA LEU A 27 16.17 -31.60 -46.38
C LEU A 27 17.20 -30.47 -46.57
N ASP A 28 18.33 -30.73 -47.23
CA ASP A 28 19.33 -29.68 -47.49
C ASP A 28 18.83 -28.64 -48.52
N ARG A 29 17.91 -29.05 -49.40
CA ARG A 29 17.19 -28.16 -50.34
C ARG A 29 15.97 -27.45 -49.71
N GLY A 30 15.64 -27.74 -48.44
CA GLY A 30 14.51 -27.14 -47.74
C GLY A 30 13.13 -27.66 -48.16
N ASN A 31 13.04 -28.78 -48.89
CA ASN A 31 11.78 -29.35 -49.37
C ASN A 31 11.19 -30.31 -48.33
N THR A 32 10.78 -29.77 -47.19
CA THR A 32 10.44 -30.53 -45.96
C THR A 32 9.10 -31.26 -46.02
N GLU A 33 8.13 -30.77 -46.80
CA GLU A 33 6.82 -31.43 -46.98
C GLU A 33 6.95 -32.73 -47.80
N GLU A 34 7.75 -32.70 -48.87
CA GLU A 34 8.05 -33.91 -49.66
C GLU A 34 8.80 -34.94 -48.80
N VAL A 35 9.71 -34.49 -47.93
CA VAL A 35 10.41 -35.35 -46.98
C VAL A 35 9.44 -36.06 -46.03
N LEU A 36 8.47 -35.33 -45.45
CA LEU A 36 7.48 -35.94 -44.55
C LEU A 36 6.61 -36.97 -45.28
N ASN A 37 6.24 -36.71 -46.54
CA ASN A 37 5.50 -37.68 -47.37
C ASN A 37 6.31 -38.95 -47.64
N ILE A 38 7.60 -38.82 -47.95
CA ILE A 38 8.49 -39.98 -48.15
C ILE A 38 8.64 -40.77 -46.84
N LEU A 39 8.96 -40.10 -45.74
CA LEU A 39 9.21 -40.75 -44.45
C LEU A 39 7.96 -41.38 -43.83
N SER A 40 6.76 -40.86 -44.10
CA SER A 40 5.50 -41.46 -43.63
C SER A 40 5.13 -42.76 -44.34
N LYS A 41 5.62 -42.97 -45.57
CA LYS A 41 5.37 -44.19 -46.37
C LYS A 41 6.49 -45.22 -46.26
N HIS A 42 7.68 -44.79 -45.85
CA HIS A 42 8.83 -45.66 -45.67
C HIS A 42 8.69 -46.50 -44.39
N ILE A 43 8.87 -47.81 -44.51
CA ILE A 43 8.89 -48.75 -43.39
C ILE A 43 10.36 -49.04 -43.07
N PRO A 44 10.92 -48.46 -41.99
CA PRO A 44 12.34 -48.62 -41.65
C PRO A 44 12.63 -50.02 -41.11
N GLU A 45 13.76 -50.60 -41.50
CA GLU A 45 14.30 -51.80 -40.83
C GLU A 45 14.84 -51.47 -39.43
N ASP A 46 14.99 -52.46 -38.55
CA ASP A 46 15.46 -52.26 -37.16
C ASP A 46 16.77 -51.47 -37.08
N ARG A 47 17.71 -51.75 -37.99
CA ARG A 47 19.00 -51.05 -38.08
C ARG A 47 18.88 -49.58 -38.52
N GLU A 48 17.82 -49.23 -39.23
CA GLU A 48 17.55 -47.89 -39.78
C GLU A 48 16.75 -47.01 -38.83
N LEU A 49 16.07 -47.62 -37.84
CA LEU A 49 15.22 -46.90 -36.89
C LEU A 49 15.86 -45.65 -36.26
N PRO A 50 17.15 -45.64 -35.86
CA PRO A 50 17.75 -44.45 -35.26
C PRO A 50 17.83 -43.27 -36.24
N ILE A 51 18.36 -43.52 -37.44
CA ILE A 51 18.55 -42.48 -38.47
C ILE A 51 17.22 -42.04 -39.07
N TYR A 52 16.28 -42.97 -39.28
CA TYR A 52 14.91 -42.67 -39.71
C TYR A 52 14.23 -41.71 -38.74
N ASN A 53 14.23 -42.02 -37.43
CA ASN A 53 13.59 -41.18 -36.43
C ASN A 53 14.28 -39.82 -36.30
N PHE A 54 15.61 -39.75 -36.46
CA PHE A 54 16.33 -38.49 -36.46
C PHE A 54 15.91 -37.59 -37.63
N LEU A 55 15.90 -38.13 -38.86
CA LEU A 55 15.50 -37.39 -40.06
C LEU A 55 14.03 -36.98 -40.02
N TYR A 56 13.14 -37.84 -39.50
CA TYR A 56 11.74 -37.52 -39.29
C TYR A 56 11.57 -36.39 -38.29
N GLY A 57 12.25 -36.46 -37.14
CA GLY A 57 12.25 -35.38 -36.15
C GLY A 57 12.74 -34.07 -36.75
N GLN A 58 13.81 -34.10 -37.54
CA GLN A 58 14.36 -32.92 -38.20
C GLN A 58 13.39 -32.30 -39.21
N ALA A 59 12.69 -33.11 -39.99
CA ALA A 59 11.67 -32.65 -40.93
C ALA A 59 10.50 -31.98 -40.19
N LEU A 60 9.97 -32.61 -39.13
CA LEU A 60 8.92 -32.04 -38.29
C LEU A 60 9.35 -30.73 -37.63
N PHE A 61 10.60 -30.66 -37.15
CA PHE A 61 11.14 -29.45 -36.54
C PHE A 61 11.18 -28.29 -37.54
N LEU A 62 11.62 -28.54 -38.78
CA LEU A 62 11.72 -27.52 -39.83
C LEU A 62 10.36 -27.07 -40.37
N THR A 63 9.32 -27.91 -40.33
CA THR A 63 7.95 -27.53 -40.68
C THR A 63 7.19 -26.83 -39.56
N GLY A 64 7.84 -26.54 -38.43
CA GLY A 64 7.22 -25.89 -37.28
C GLY A 64 6.43 -26.83 -36.37
N ARG A 65 6.36 -28.13 -36.68
CA ARG A 65 5.77 -29.18 -35.82
C ARG A 65 6.77 -29.60 -34.73
N THR A 66 7.28 -28.60 -34.01
CA THR A 66 8.38 -28.74 -33.04
C THR A 66 8.03 -29.69 -31.90
N TYR A 67 6.80 -29.65 -31.38
CA TYR A 67 6.38 -30.56 -30.30
C TYR A 67 6.43 -32.04 -30.72
N GLU A 68 5.97 -32.37 -31.93
CA GLU A 68 5.98 -33.76 -32.43
C GLU A 68 7.40 -34.27 -32.67
N SER A 69 8.33 -33.37 -33.06
CA SER A 69 9.73 -33.72 -33.28
C SER A 69 10.42 -34.25 -32.02
N ILE A 70 9.98 -33.82 -30.82
CA ILE A 70 10.59 -34.19 -29.53
C ILE A 70 10.62 -35.70 -29.33
N ASN A 71 9.51 -36.40 -29.61
CA ASN A 71 9.43 -37.84 -29.46
C ASN A 71 10.30 -38.57 -30.49
N ARG A 72 10.36 -38.06 -31.72
CA ARG A 72 11.22 -38.63 -32.78
C ARG A 72 12.69 -38.52 -32.43
N PHE A 73 13.15 -37.38 -31.92
CA PHE A 73 14.52 -37.23 -31.42
C PHE A 73 14.80 -38.12 -30.19
N ARG A 74 13.82 -38.29 -29.30
CA ARG A 74 13.94 -39.25 -28.18
C ARG A 74 14.15 -40.68 -28.69
N LEU A 75 13.34 -41.13 -29.65
CA LEU A 75 13.47 -42.47 -30.25
C LEU A 75 14.83 -42.65 -30.93
N ALA A 76 15.28 -41.66 -31.71
CA ALA A 76 16.60 -41.68 -32.32
C ALA A 76 17.74 -41.81 -31.29
N TYR A 77 17.63 -41.13 -30.15
CA TYR A 77 18.61 -41.21 -29.07
C TYR A 77 18.65 -42.59 -28.39
N ILE A 78 17.50 -43.16 -28.03
CA ILE A 78 17.44 -44.43 -27.28
C ILE A 78 17.76 -45.65 -28.14
N LEU A 79 17.43 -45.61 -29.44
CA LEU A 79 17.62 -46.74 -30.36
C LEU A 79 19.03 -46.77 -30.95
N SER A 80 19.73 -45.63 -30.96
CA SER A 80 21.09 -45.57 -31.49
C SER A 80 22.11 -46.18 -30.52
N THR A 81 23.16 -46.81 -31.05
CA THR A 81 24.42 -47.05 -30.35
C THR A 81 25.52 -46.08 -30.79
N ASP A 82 25.33 -45.41 -31.94
CA ASP A 82 26.24 -44.43 -32.50
C ASP A 82 26.24 -43.11 -31.70
N GLN A 83 27.44 -42.62 -31.39
CA GLN A 83 27.64 -41.43 -30.56
C GLN A 83 27.20 -40.14 -31.26
N GLN A 84 27.43 -39.99 -32.57
CA GLN A 84 27.06 -38.79 -33.31
C GLN A 84 25.54 -38.64 -33.40
N ILE A 85 24.81 -39.73 -33.70
CA ILE A 85 23.34 -39.72 -33.71
C ILE A 85 22.81 -39.37 -32.33
N LYS A 86 23.39 -39.91 -31.24
CA LYS A 86 22.99 -39.56 -29.88
C LYS A 86 23.22 -38.09 -29.56
N GLU A 87 24.40 -37.56 -29.89
CA GLU A 87 24.73 -36.15 -29.70
C GLU A 87 23.72 -35.25 -30.43
N HIS A 88 23.57 -35.45 -31.75
CA HIS A 88 22.66 -34.65 -32.55
C HIS A 88 21.20 -34.79 -32.10
N SER A 89 20.74 -36.00 -31.77
CA SER A 89 19.36 -36.24 -31.32
C SER A 89 19.07 -35.54 -30.00
N LEU A 90 19.98 -35.62 -29.01
CA LEU A 90 19.77 -34.97 -27.72
C LEU A 90 19.80 -33.44 -27.85
N LEU A 91 20.73 -32.90 -28.64
CA LEU A 91 20.80 -31.47 -28.90
C LEU A 91 19.53 -30.96 -29.60
N GLN A 92 19.08 -31.65 -30.66
CA GLN A 92 17.88 -31.24 -31.39
C GLN A 92 16.60 -31.41 -30.55
N ARG A 93 16.54 -32.43 -29.68
CA ARG A 93 15.46 -32.57 -28.70
C ARG A 93 15.42 -31.38 -27.73
N ALA A 94 16.58 -30.96 -27.21
CA ALA A 94 16.66 -29.80 -26.32
C ALA A 94 16.20 -28.52 -27.02
N ARG A 95 16.62 -28.32 -28.28
CA ARG A 95 16.15 -27.21 -29.12
C ARG A 95 14.66 -27.27 -29.41
N ALA A 96 14.11 -28.45 -29.68
CA ALA A 96 12.67 -28.63 -29.89
C ALA A 96 11.86 -28.24 -28.65
N TYR A 97 12.30 -28.64 -27.45
CA TYR A 97 11.71 -28.16 -26.20
C TYR A 97 11.80 -26.63 -26.07
N PHE A 98 12.95 -26.04 -26.39
CA PHE A 98 13.16 -24.58 -26.32
C PHE A 98 12.21 -23.80 -27.25
N GLU A 99 12.14 -24.19 -28.53
CA GLU A 99 11.26 -23.55 -29.52
C GLU A 99 9.77 -23.76 -29.19
N SER A 100 9.43 -24.85 -28.52
CA SER A 100 8.08 -25.10 -28.00
C SER A 100 7.77 -24.36 -26.69
N GLY A 101 8.72 -23.59 -26.14
CA GLY A 101 8.54 -22.83 -24.89
C GLY A 101 8.71 -23.63 -23.59
N PHE A 102 9.07 -24.91 -23.68
CA PHE A 102 9.34 -25.80 -22.54
C PHE A 102 10.78 -25.62 -22.05
N TYR A 103 11.06 -24.45 -21.48
CA TYR A 103 12.43 -24.02 -21.19
C TYR A 103 13.11 -24.84 -20.07
N GLU A 104 12.37 -25.38 -19.11
CA GLU A 104 12.93 -26.26 -18.06
C GLU A 104 13.39 -27.60 -18.65
N GLU A 105 12.57 -28.23 -19.49
CA GLU A 105 12.89 -29.47 -20.19
C GLU A 105 14.05 -29.27 -21.16
N ALA A 106 14.09 -28.13 -21.85
CA ALA A 106 15.22 -27.74 -22.69
C ALA A 106 16.51 -27.64 -21.87
N ALA A 107 16.48 -26.90 -20.74
CA ALA A 107 17.64 -26.77 -19.85
C ALA A 107 18.10 -28.12 -19.31
N ALA A 108 17.18 -29.02 -18.94
CA ALA A 108 17.50 -30.37 -18.49
C ALA A 108 18.18 -31.19 -19.60
N CYS A 109 17.68 -31.14 -20.83
CA CYS A 109 18.29 -31.83 -21.96
C CYS A 109 19.68 -31.27 -22.32
N PHE A 110 19.87 -29.95 -22.27
CA PHE A 110 21.18 -29.33 -22.48
C PHE A 110 22.16 -29.69 -21.37
N ARG A 111 21.75 -29.68 -20.09
CA ARG A 111 22.58 -30.16 -18.97
C ARG A 111 22.99 -31.63 -19.16
N LEU A 112 22.05 -32.48 -19.55
CA LEU A 112 22.34 -33.89 -19.84
C LEU A 112 23.35 -34.01 -20.99
N PHE A 113 23.21 -33.20 -22.04
CA PHE A 113 24.17 -33.17 -23.16
C PHE A 113 25.58 -32.81 -22.67
N LEU A 114 25.72 -31.74 -21.89
CA LEU A 114 27.02 -31.27 -21.39
C LEU A 114 27.70 -32.30 -20.47
N LEU A 115 26.91 -33.06 -19.70
CA LEU A 115 27.40 -34.14 -18.85
C LEU A 115 27.80 -35.38 -19.66
N THR A 116 26.99 -35.76 -20.65
CA THR A 116 27.15 -37.03 -21.39
C THR A 116 28.18 -36.92 -22.51
N PHE A 117 28.30 -35.75 -23.14
CA PHE A 117 29.16 -35.52 -24.32
C PHE A 117 30.14 -34.34 -24.13
N PRO A 118 31.01 -34.36 -23.10
CA PRO A 118 31.87 -33.22 -22.75
C PRO A 118 32.93 -32.87 -23.80
N LYS A 119 33.24 -33.81 -24.71
CA LYS A 119 34.22 -33.62 -25.81
C LYS A 119 33.57 -33.38 -27.17
N SER A 120 32.24 -33.29 -27.23
CA SER A 120 31.52 -33.11 -28.49
C SER A 120 31.84 -31.76 -29.12
N PRO A 121 31.99 -31.67 -30.46
CA PRO A 121 32.09 -30.38 -31.14
C PRO A 121 30.83 -29.50 -30.96
N LEU A 122 29.71 -30.09 -30.55
CA LEU A 122 28.45 -29.40 -30.27
C LEU A 122 28.36 -28.87 -28.83
N TYR A 123 29.36 -29.13 -27.98
CA TYR A 123 29.36 -28.73 -26.57
C TYR A 123 29.04 -27.24 -26.37
N LYS A 124 29.71 -26.35 -27.11
CA LYS A 124 29.45 -24.90 -27.03
C LYS A 124 28.03 -24.52 -27.44
N ARG A 125 27.42 -25.24 -28.40
CA ARG A 125 26.02 -25.01 -28.80
C ARG A 125 25.06 -25.44 -27.71
N ALA A 126 25.30 -26.58 -27.07
CA ALA A 126 24.50 -27.02 -25.92
C ALA A 126 24.64 -26.08 -24.73
N GLN A 127 25.85 -25.58 -24.47
CA GLN A 127 26.12 -24.62 -23.39
C GLN A 127 25.41 -23.29 -23.64
N LEU A 128 25.41 -22.80 -24.89
CA LEU A 128 24.64 -21.63 -25.29
C LEU A 128 23.13 -21.85 -25.11
N GLY A 129 22.62 -23.00 -25.58
CA GLY A 129 21.22 -23.36 -25.39
C GLY A 129 20.80 -23.43 -23.93
N LEU A 130 21.67 -23.94 -23.05
CA LEU A 130 21.43 -23.93 -21.59
C LEU A 130 21.33 -22.50 -21.05
N ALA A 131 22.25 -21.62 -21.44
CA ALA A 131 22.24 -20.23 -21.03
C ALA A 131 20.97 -19.50 -21.52
N ASP A 132 20.59 -19.69 -22.78
CA ASP A 132 19.38 -19.13 -23.37
C ASP A 132 18.11 -19.66 -22.68
N SER A 133 18.05 -20.95 -22.35
CA SER A 133 16.96 -21.53 -21.55
C SER A 133 16.86 -20.88 -20.17
N MET A 134 17.99 -20.71 -19.47
CA MET A 134 18.02 -20.04 -18.16
C MET A 134 17.57 -18.58 -18.25
N TYR A 135 17.98 -17.86 -19.32
CA TYR A 135 17.51 -16.51 -19.58
C TYR A 135 15.98 -16.45 -19.76
N LYS A 136 15.41 -17.37 -20.55
CA LYS A 136 13.95 -17.45 -20.75
C LYS A 136 13.17 -17.84 -19.49
N LEU A 137 13.80 -18.56 -18.57
CA LEU A 137 13.26 -18.87 -17.24
C LEU A 137 13.36 -17.70 -16.25
N GLY A 138 14.04 -16.60 -16.61
CA GLY A 138 14.27 -15.47 -15.72
C GLY A 138 15.41 -15.69 -14.71
N LEU A 139 16.17 -16.78 -14.85
CA LEU A 139 17.31 -17.12 -14.00
C LEU A 139 18.57 -16.38 -14.47
N TYR A 140 18.52 -15.05 -14.48
CA TYR A 140 19.51 -14.21 -15.16
C TYR A 140 20.94 -14.37 -14.62
N ASP A 141 21.12 -14.49 -13.31
CA ASP A 141 22.46 -14.69 -12.73
C ASP A 141 23.07 -16.03 -13.18
N GLN A 142 22.28 -17.11 -13.17
CA GLN A 142 22.72 -18.43 -13.64
C GLN A 142 22.99 -18.43 -15.15
N ALA A 143 22.15 -17.72 -15.92
CA ALA A 143 22.35 -17.56 -17.36
C ALA A 143 23.67 -16.85 -17.66
N ILE A 144 23.99 -15.76 -16.93
CA ILE A 144 25.27 -15.05 -17.05
C ILE A 144 26.45 -15.99 -16.78
N GLU A 145 26.39 -16.80 -15.72
CA GLU A 145 27.44 -17.79 -15.42
C GLU A 145 27.64 -18.77 -16.59
N GLN A 146 26.54 -19.25 -17.20
CA GLN A 146 26.64 -20.16 -18.34
C GLN A 146 27.14 -19.48 -19.61
N TYR A 147 26.80 -18.21 -19.84
CA TYR A 147 27.37 -17.42 -20.94
C TYR A 147 28.86 -17.16 -20.70
N GLU A 148 29.31 -16.89 -19.47
CA GLU A 148 30.72 -16.66 -19.16
C GLU A 148 31.58 -17.90 -19.42
N LYS A 149 31.04 -19.11 -19.20
CA LYS A 149 31.72 -20.37 -19.57
C LYS A 149 31.97 -20.53 -21.06
N LEU A 150 31.25 -19.81 -21.93
CA LEU A 150 31.51 -19.77 -23.37
C LEU A 150 32.66 -18.83 -23.76
N GLY A 151 33.15 -18.02 -22.81
CA GLY A 151 34.12 -16.96 -23.05
C GLY A 151 33.54 -15.79 -23.86
N ASN A 152 34.41 -15.01 -24.49
CA ASN A 152 34.05 -13.78 -25.21
C ASN A 152 33.47 -14.02 -26.61
N THR A 153 32.61 -15.03 -26.77
CA THR A 153 31.89 -15.22 -28.05
C THR A 153 30.79 -14.18 -28.19
N VAL A 154 30.51 -13.76 -29.43
CA VAL A 154 29.47 -12.78 -29.77
C VAL A 154 28.14 -13.08 -29.07
N ALA A 155 27.68 -14.32 -29.23
CA ALA A 155 26.41 -14.78 -28.68
C ALA A 155 26.39 -14.75 -27.14
N ALA A 156 27.50 -15.12 -26.49
CA ALA A 156 27.59 -15.06 -25.04
C ALA A 156 27.59 -13.62 -24.51
N LEU A 157 28.30 -12.70 -25.18
CA LEU A 157 28.35 -11.30 -24.78
C LEU A 157 26.99 -10.61 -24.96
N TYR A 158 26.28 -10.87 -26.07
CA TYR A 158 24.91 -10.40 -26.25
C TYR A 158 23.93 -11.05 -25.27
N GLY A 159 24.05 -12.36 -25.01
CA GLY A 159 23.27 -13.06 -23.99
C GLY A 159 23.45 -12.45 -22.59
N LYS A 160 24.69 -12.11 -22.23
CA LYS A 160 25.00 -11.38 -20.99
C LYS A 160 24.37 -9.98 -20.99
N ALA A 161 24.45 -9.24 -22.09
CA ALA A 161 23.80 -7.93 -22.21
C ALA A 161 22.27 -8.02 -22.07
N ASN A 162 21.65 -9.05 -22.66
CA ASN A 162 20.23 -9.36 -22.53
C ASN A 162 19.86 -9.62 -21.06
N CYS A 163 20.66 -10.41 -20.33
CA CYS A 163 20.45 -10.66 -18.90
C CYS A 163 20.55 -9.37 -18.09
N LEU A 164 21.61 -8.56 -18.30
CA LEU A 164 21.78 -7.28 -17.63
C LEU A 164 20.59 -6.33 -17.88
N GLN A 165 20.08 -6.30 -19.11
CA GLN A 165 18.90 -5.53 -19.46
C GLN A 165 17.66 -6.02 -18.72
N ALA A 166 17.44 -7.33 -18.68
CA ALA A 166 16.28 -7.93 -18.01
C ALA A 166 16.32 -7.77 -16.48
N MET A 167 17.52 -7.66 -15.90
CA MET A 167 17.73 -7.32 -14.48
C MET A 167 17.55 -5.83 -14.16
N GLY A 168 17.29 -4.98 -15.16
CA GLY A 168 17.17 -3.53 -14.97
C GLY A 168 18.51 -2.80 -14.80
N LYS A 169 19.65 -3.48 -15.04
CA LYS A 169 20.99 -2.87 -15.05
C LYS A 169 21.24 -2.14 -16.37
N THR A 170 20.37 -1.18 -16.70
CA THR A 170 20.27 -0.55 -18.03
C THR A 170 21.60 0.05 -18.49
N LYS A 171 22.35 0.72 -17.62
CA LYS A 171 23.63 1.35 -17.98
C LYS A 171 24.74 0.34 -18.30
N GLU A 172 24.83 -0.76 -17.54
CA GLU A 172 25.80 -1.82 -17.78
C GLU A 172 25.48 -2.55 -19.10
N ALA A 173 24.20 -2.87 -19.31
CA ALA A 173 23.71 -3.46 -20.54
C ALA A 173 24.01 -2.55 -21.75
N TYR A 174 23.76 -1.24 -21.63
CA TYR A 174 24.05 -0.26 -22.68
C TYR A 174 25.53 -0.28 -23.10
N ASN A 175 26.44 -0.19 -22.12
CA ASN A 175 27.88 -0.20 -22.39
C ASN A 175 28.30 -1.48 -23.12
N LEU A 176 27.78 -2.63 -22.68
CA LEU A 176 28.08 -3.90 -23.32
C LEU A 176 27.52 -3.97 -24.74
N TYR A 177 26.25 -3.63 -24.96
CA TYR A 177 25.67 -3.56 -26.30
C TYR A 177 26.47 -2.66 -27.25
N MET A 178 26.80 -1.43 -26.83
CA MET A 178 27.53 -0.48 -27.67
C MET A 178 28.94 -0.98 -28.02
N SER A 179 29.59 -1.71 -27.09
CA SER A 179 30.90 -2.32 -27.36
C SER A 179 30.85 -3.43 -28.41
N LEU A 180 29.69 -4.07 -28.60
CA LEU A 180 29.49 -5.19 -29.54
C LEU A 180 29.02 -4.73 -30.92
N ILE A 181 28.11 -3.74 -30.96
CA ILE A 181 27.51 -3.24 -32.22
C ILE A 181 28.57 -2.71 -33.19
N THR A 182 29.61 -2.07 -32.65
CA THR A 182 30.72 -1.52 -33.46
C THR A 182 31.64 -2.59 -34.04
N ARG A 183 31.60 -3.82 -33.51
CA ARG A 183 32.52 -4.91 -33.86
C ARG A 183 31.84 -6.00 -34.69
N GLU A 184 30.56 -6.31 -34.44
CA GLU A 184 29.91 -7.54 -34.93
C GLU A 184 28.45 -7.32 -35.35
N VAL A 185 28.25 -6.47 -36.36
CA VAL A 185 26.93 -6.03 -36.87
C VAL A 185 25.99 -7.19 -37.27
N GLY A 186 26.54 -8.31 -37.76
CA GLY A 186 25.75 -9.43 -38.29
C GLY A 186 24.91 -10.19 -37.26
N TYR A 187 25.31 -10.23 -35.98
CA TYR A 187 24.61 -11.01 -34.96
C TYR A 187 23.24 -10.40 -34.61
N LEU A 188 23.13 -9.07 -34.57
CA LEU A 188 21.85 -8.38 -34.37
C LEU A 188 20.84 -8.65 -35.50
N GLY A 189 21.33 -8.96 -36.69
CA GLY A 189 20.50 -9.44 -37.81
C GLY A 189 19.82 -10.78 -37.50
N SER A 190 20.50 -11.65 -36.75
CA SER A 190 20.08 -13.04 -36.52
C SER A 190 19.18 -13.27 -35.28
N SER A 191 19.17 -12.34 -34.32
CA SER A 191 18.38 -12.47 -33.08
C SER A 191 17.44 -11.27 -32.90
N LEU A 192 16.17 -11.47 -33.27
CA LEU A 192 15.14 -10.44 -33.08
C LEU A 192 14.95 -10.08 -31.60
N GLU A 193 15.03 -11.07 -30.70
CA GLU A 193 14.92 -10.84 -29.25
C GLU A 193 16.06 -9.94 -28.73
N THR A 194 17.30 -10.18 -29.14
CA THR A 194 18.43 -9.32 -28.75
C THR A 194 18.27 -7.91 -29.32
N ARG A 195 17.78 -7.79 -30.56
CA ARG A 195 17.49 -6.49 -31.17
C ARG A 195 16.40 -5.74 -30.42
N TYR A 196 15.34 -6.44 -29.98
CA TYR A 196 14.29 -5.88 -29.15
C TYR A 196 14.82 -5.39 -27.80
N ASN A 197 15.62 -6.22 -27.12
CA ASN A 197 16.22 -5.85 -25.83
C ASN A 197 17.16 -4.65 -25.93
N LEU A 198 17.95 -4.58 -27.01
CA LEU A 198 18.78 -3.41 -27.33
C LEU A 198 17.92 -2.17 -27.54
N ALA A 199 16.85 -2.27 -28.34
CA ALA A 199 15.96 -1.15 -28.58
C ALA A 199 15.31 -0.65 -27.28
N GLU A 200 14.88 -1.57 -26.42
CA GLU A 200 14.32 -1.25 -25.12
C GLU A 200 15.36 -0.62 -24.18
N ASN A 201 16.60 -1.11 -24.20
CA ASN A 201 17.72 -0.49 -23.50
C ASN A 201 17.94 0.97 -23.96
N LEU A 202 17.98 1.21 -25.27
CA LEU A 202 18.10 2.55 -25.85
C LEU A 202 16.94 3.45 -25.46
N ARG A 203 15.70 2.93 -25.47
CA ARG A 203 14.49 3.67 -25.05
C ARG A 203 14.57 4.09 -23.58
N GLN A 204 15.03 3.20 -22.71
CA GLN A 204 15.23 3.48 -21.28
C GLN A 204 16.39 4.47 -21.03
N MET A 205 17.44 4.42 -21.85
CA MET A 205 18.55 5.38 -21.84
C MET A 205 18.18 6.75 -22.46
N GLY A 206 16.94 6.92 -22.95
CA GLY A 206 16.48 8.16 -23.59
C GLY A 206 16.98 8.37 -25.02
N LYS A 207 17.64 7.37 -25.62
CA LYS A 207 18.09 7.38 -27.02
C LYS A 207 16.94 6.98 -27.94
N LEU A 208 15.89 7.81 -27.96
CA LEU A 208 14.60 7.47 -28.56
C LEU A 208 14.67 7.24 -30.07
N GLN A 209 15.47 8.03 -30.79
CA GLN A 209 15.61 7.89 -32.25
C GLN A 209 16.33 6.59 -32.62
N ASP A 210 17.40 6.23 -31.89
CA ASP A 210 18.11 4.96 -32.12
C ASP A 210 17.20 3.75 -31.80
N ALA A 211 16.46 3.82 -30.68
CA ALA A 211 15.49 2.79 -30.32
C ALA A 211 14.42 2.60 -31.41
N ARG A 212 13.89 3.70 -31.95
CA ARG A 212 12.89 3.72 -33.01
C ARG A 212 13.37 2.98 -34.27
N VAL A 213 14.63 3.18 -34.69
CA VAL A 213 15.20 2.48 -35.85
C VAL A 213 15.16 0.96 -35.64
N TYR A 214 15.63 0.47 -34.49
CA TYR A 214 15.62 -0.96 -34.20
C TYR A 214 14.20 -1.53 -34.06
N LEU A 215 13.27 -0.83 -33.41
CA LEU A 215 11.88 -1.27 -33.28
C LEU A 215 11.16 -1.34 -34.63
N ALA A 216 11.33 -0.31 -35.47
CA ALA A 216 10.76 -0.28 -36.81
C ALA A 216 11.31 -1.42 -37.69
N SER A 217 12.60 -1.75 -37.57
CA SER A 217 13.17 -2.91 -38.28
C SER A 217 12.50 -4.22 -37.88
N ILE A 218 12.19 -4.42 -36.59
CA ILE A 218 11.51 -5.62 -36.11
C ILE A 218 10.09 -5.69 -36.70
N ILE A 219 9.35 -4.58 -36.65
CA ILE A 219 7.97 -4.53 -37.17
C ILE A 219 7.93 -4.84 -38.68
N ASN A 220 8.92 -4.37 -39.45
CA ASN A 220 8.96 -4.54 -40.90
C ASN A 220 9.51 -5.91 -41.35
N GLU A 221 10.44 -6.51 -40.60
CA GLU A 221 11.15 -7.74 -41.01
C GLU A 221 10.62 -9.01 -40.34
N SER A 222 10.03 -8.90 -39.14
CA SER A 222 9.60 -10.06 -38.35
C SER A 222 8.35 -10.71 -38.91
N ARG A 223 8.33 -12.04 -38.91
CA ARG A 223 7.12 -12.85 -39.12
C ARG A 223 6.52 -13.38 -37.81
N ASP A 224 7.17 -13.13 -36.68
CA ASP A 224 6.69 -13.50 -35.35
C ASP A 224 5.74 -12.40 -34.83
N PRO A 225 4.43 -12.69 -34.66
CA PRO A 225 3.47 -11.70 -34.20
C PRO A 225 3.73 -11.19 -32.78
N ASP A 226 4.29 -12.00 -31.87
CA ASP A 226 4.46 -11.58 -30.48
C ASP A 226 5.54 -10.51 -30.35
N ILE A 227 6.72 -10.75 -30.94
CA ILE A 227 7.80 -9.77 -30.88
C ILE A 227 7.45 -8.48 -31.63
N THR A 228 6.65 -8.58 -32.70
CA THR A 228 6.10 -7.43 -33.41
C THR A 228 5.20 -6.62 -32.48
N SER A 229 4.23 -7.24 -31.78
CA SER A 229 3.38 -6.52 -30.83
C SER A 229 4.15 -5.92 -29.65
N ARG A 230 5.19 -6.60 -29.14
CA ARG A 230 6.09 -6.01 -28.11
C ARG A 230 6.85 -4.80 -28.65
N ALA A 231 7.31 -4.85 -29.90
CA ALA A 231 7.96 -3.72 -30.55
C ALA A 231 7.00 -2.55 -30.79
N GLU A 232 5.77 -2.82 -31.22
CA GLU A 232 4.70 -1.81 -31.37
C GLU A 232 4.39 -1.10 -30.06
N ILE A 233 4.26 -1.83 -28.94
CA ILE A 233 4.09 -1.21 -27.60
C ILE A 233 5.27 -0.27 -27.32
N SER A 234 6.49 -0.76 -27.52
CA SER A 234 7.70 0.01 -27.17
C SER A 234 7.82 1.27 -28.04
N LEU A 235 7.45 1.17 -29.31
CA LEU A 235 7.39 2.30 -30.24
C LEU A 235 6.27 3.27 -29.85
N GLY A 236 5.09 2.76 -29.48
CA GLY A 236 3.98 3.57 -28.98
C GLY A 236 4.37 4.37 -27.75
N LEU A 237 5.15 3.80 -26.83
CA LEU A 237 5.69 4.52 -25.67
C LEU A 237 6.67 5.64 -26.05
N ILE A 238 7.42 5.48 -27.16
CA ILE A 238 8.24 6.56 -27.71
C ILE A 238 7.34 7.68 -28.24
N GLU A 239 6.30 7.33 -29.01
CA GLU A 239 5.35 8.32 -29.54
C GLU A 239 4.62 9.10 -28.43
N VAL A 240 4.25 8.43 -27.31
CA VAL A 240 3.67 9.11 -26.15
C VAL A 240 4.63 10.14 -25.55
N LYS A 241 5.94 9.84 -25.48
CA LYS A 241 6.95 10.78 -24.96
C LYS A 241 7.14 11.98 -25.89
N GLU A 242 7.00 11.78 -27.19
CA GLU A 242 7.09 12.83 -28.21
C GLU A 242 5.76 13.56 -28.45
N ASN A 243 4.71 13.25 -27.67
CA ASN A 243 3.35 13.80 -27.77
C ASN A 243 2.63 13.46 -29.10
N ASN A 244 3.08 12.44 -29.83
CA ASN A 244 2.46 11.94 -31.05
C ASN A 244 1.33 10.95 -30.72
N PHE A 245 0.31 11.42 -30.01
CA PHE A 245 -0.67 10.54 -29.37
C PHE A 245 -1.50 9.69 -30.35
N GLU A 246 -1.85 10.22 -31.53
CA GLU A 246 -2.57 9.45 -32.56
C GLU A 246 -1.75 8.27 -33.10
N SER A 247 -0.43 8.45 -33.22
CA SER A 247 0.47 7.36 -33.61
C SER A 247 0.53 6.29 -32.53
N ALA A 248 0.66 6.71 -31.26
CA ALA A 248 0.65 5.82 -30.11
C ALA A 248 -0.64 5.00 -29.99
N ILE A 249 -1.81 5.64 -30.18
CA ILE A 249 -3.10 4.95 -30.17
C ILE A 249 -3.13 3.84 -31.22
N ARG A 250 -2.71 4.12 -32.46
CA ARG A 250 -2.69 3.09 -33.53
C ARG A 250 -1.78 1.92 -33.16
N LEU A 251 -0.59 2.19 -32.64
CA LEU A 251 0.37 1.16 -32.24
C LEU A 251 -0.15 0.31 -31.10
N PHE A 252 -0.70 0.91 -30.03
CA PHE A 252 -1.29 0.16 -28.93
C PHE A 252 -2.55 -0.62 -29.35
N THR A 253 -3.37 -0.07 -30.24
CA THR A 253 -4.54 -0.77 -30.80
C THR A 253 -4.15 -1.96 -31.66
N SER A 254 -3.02 -1.89 -32.38
CA SER A 254 -2.47 -3.04 -33.10
C SER A 254 -2.00 -4.11 -32.10
N ALA A 255 -1.18 -3.70 -31.12
CA ALA A 255 -0.62 -4.60 -30.12
C ALA A 255 -1.68 -5.21 -29.17
N SER A 256 -2.82 -4.55 -28.97
CA SER A 256 -3.94 -5.09 -28.17
C SER A 256 -4.65 -6.27 -28.85
N LYS A 257 -4.23 -6.66 -30.07
CA LYS A 257 -4.67 -7.89 -30.75
C LYS A 257 -3.67 -9.04 -30.61
N ALA A 258 -2.58 -8.85 -29.85
CA ALA A 258 -1.55 -9.87 -29.65
C ALA A 258 -2.14 -11.21 -29.18
N LEU A 259 -1.58 -12.32 -29.66
CA LEU A 259 -1.99 -13.68 -29.23
C LEU A 259 -1.60 -13.94 -27.77
N GLN A 260 -0.44 -13.43 -27.36
CA GLN A 260 0.04 -13.58 -25.98
C GLN A 260 -0.75 -12.70 -25.02
N ARG A 261 -1.36 -13.35 -24.03
CA ARG A 261 -2.21 -12.72 -23.02
C ARG A 261 -1.52 -11.55 -22.31
N LYS A 262 -0.25 -11.72 -21.92
CA LYS A 262 0.55 -10.71 -21.23
C LYS A 262 0.88 -9.49 -22.12
N THR A 263 1.21 -9.71 -23.38
CA THR A 263 1.46 -8.63 -24.34
C THR A 263 0.17 -7.84 -24.60
N ARG A 264 -0.95 -8.56 -24.73
CA ARG A 264 -2.29 -7.98 -24.94
C ARG A 264 -2.75 -7.11 -23.77
N SER A 265 -2.71 -7.62 -22.53
CA SER A 265 -3.14 -6.86 -21.34
C SER A 265 -2.34 -5.57 -21.18
N LYS A 266 -1.02 -5.63 -21.41
CA LYS A 266 -0.14 -4.45 -21.38
C LYS A 266 -0.52 -3.40 -22.42
N ALA A 267 -0.76 -3.82 -23.67
CA ALA A 267 -1.17 -2.90 -24.72
C ALA A 267 -2.52 -2.23 -24.40
N LEU A 268 -3.49 -2.99 -23.90
CA LEU A 268 -4.79 -2.45 -23.45
C LEU A 268 -4.62 -1.42 -22.33
N LEU A 269 -3.76 -1.71 -21.34
CA LEU A 269 -3.53 -0.78 -20.23
C LEU A 269 -2.89 0.52 -20.73
N TYR A 270 -1.84 0.44 -21.56
CA TYR A 270 -1.22 1.64 -22.13
C TYR A 270 -2.18 2.45 -23.01
N LEU A 271 -3.07 1.79 -23.75
CA LEU A 271 -4.10 2.45 -24.53
C LEU A 271 -5.11 3.18 -23.63
N ALA A 272 -5.58 2.52 -22.56
CA ALA A 272 -6.50 3.10 -21.60
C ALA A 272 -5.89 4.30 -20.85
N ASP A 273 -4.64 4.18 -20.41
CA ASP A 273 -3.89 5.25 -19.75
C ASP A 273 -3.72 6.47 -20.67
N LEU A 274 -3.43 6.22 -21.96
CA LEU A 274 -3.31 7.27 -22.95
C LEU A 274 -4.63 8.02 -23.17
N TYR A 275 -5.76 7.31 -23.23
CA TYR A 275 -7.07 7.93 -23.32
C TYR A 275 -7.42 8.74 -22.06
N MET A 276 -7.07 8.26 -20.86
CA MET A 276 -7.24 9.04 -19.62
C MET A 276 -6.41 10.33 -19.67
N LYS A 277 -5.15 10.24 -20.10
CA LYS A 277 -4.26 11.42 -20.25
C LYS A 277 -4.81 12.46 -21.24
N GLN A 278 -5.55 12.01 -22.26
CA GLN A 278 -6.23 12.89 -23.22
C GLN A 278 -7.59 13.39 -22.74
N GLN A 279 -7.99 13.14 -21.50
CA GLN A 279 -9.31 13.50 -20.96
C GLN A 279 -10.45 12.87 -21.78
N ARG A 280 -10.25 11.64 -22.27
CA ARG A 280 -11.23 10.83 -23.01
C ARG A 280 -11.68 9.60 -22.20
N PRO A 281 -12.34 9.78 -21.04
CA PRO A 281 -12.76 8.67 -20.19
C PRO A 281 -13.76 7.74 -20.88
N GLN A 282 -14.57 8.25 -21.83
CA GLN A 282 -15.52 7.46 -22.62
C GLN A 282 -14.85 6.34 -23.44
N ASP A 283 -13.60 6.55 -23.86
CA ASP A 283 -12.82 5.57 -24.63
C ASP A 283 -11.99 4.66 -23.71
N SER A 284 -11.54 5.18 -22.56
CA SER A 284 -10.71 4.44 -21.61
C SER A 284 -11.49 3.44 -20.75
N ILE A 285 -12.64 3.85 -20.19
CA ILE A 285 -13.40 3.03 -19.22
C ILE A 285 -13.78 1.65 -19.77
N PRO A 286 -14.28 1.50 -21.02
CA PRO A 286 -14.57 0.19 -21.59
C PRO A 286 -13.35 -0.73 -21.61
N ILE A 287 -12.16 -0.18 -21.90
CA ILE A 287 -10.90 -0.92 -21.95
C ILE A 287 -10.48 -1.33 -20.52
N LEU A 288 -10.56 -0.43 -19.54
CA LEU A 288 -10.25 -0.75 -18.14
C LEU A 288 -11.18 -1.84 -17.60
N LEU A 289 -12.47 -1.79 -17.94
CA LEU A 289 -13.43 -2.84 -17.59
C LEU A 289 -13.13 -4.16 -18.30
N GLN A 290 -12.71 -4.12 -19.57
CA GLN A 290 -12.25 -5.30 -20.30
C GLN A 290 -11.05 -5.94 -19.59
N ILE A 291 -10.06 -5.14 -19.18
CA ILE A 291 -8.89 -5.63 -18.44
C ILE A 291 -9.33 -6.35 -17.16
N ARG A 292 -10.26 -5.74 -16.40
CA ARG A 292 -10.77 -6.33 -15.16
C ARG A 292 -11.50 -7.65 -15.36
N ASN A 293 -12.27 -7.78 -16.44
CA ASN A 293 -13.07 -8.98 -16.71
C ASN A 293 -12.23 -10.13 -17.29
N GLU A 294 -11.29 -9.82 -18.20
CA GLU A 294 -10.55 -10.84 -18.94
C GLU A 294 -9.21 -11.22 -18.29
N TYR A 295 -8.64 -10.38 -17.41
CA TYR A 295 -7.30 -10.59 -16.84
C TYR A 295 -7.28 -10.50 -15.31
N PRO A 296 -8.20 -11.19 -14.58
CA PRO A 296 -8.27 -11.11 -13.13
C PRO A 296 -6.94 -11.50 -12.47
N TYR A 297 -6.60 -10.82 -11.37
CA TYR A 297 -5.40 -11.05 -10.56
C TYR A 297 -4.06 -10.81 -11.28
N SER A 298 -4.06 -10.10 -12.42
CA SER A 298 -2.85 -9.64 -13.08
C SER A 298 -2.39 -8.27 -12.55
N GLU A 299 -1.13 -7.90 -12.79
CA GLU A 299 -0.64 -6.54 -12.52
C GLU A 299 -1.48 -5.49 -13.26
N GLU A 300 -1.90 -5.80 -14.49
CA GLU A 300 -2.75 -4.91 -15.28
C GLU A 300 -4.17 -4.78 -14.71
N TYR A 301 -4.71 -5.82 -14.05
CA TYR A 301 -5.99 -5.73 -13.34
C TYR A 301 -5.93 -4.74 -12.18
N ASP A 302 -4.85 -4.78 -11.39
CA ASP A 302 -4.70 -3.93 -10.22
C ASP A 302 -4.61 -2.46 -10.66
N LYS A 303 -3.76 -2.18 -11.66
CA LYS A 303 -3.63 -0.86 -12.28
C LYS A 303 -4.94 -0.35 -12.88
N ALA A 304 -5.66 -1.20 -13.61
CA ALA A 304 -6.95 -0.82 -14.20
C ALA A 304 -8.03 -0.54 -13.13
N THR A 305 -8.01 -1.30 -12.04
CA THR A 305 -8.94 -1.12 -10.91
C THR A 305 -8.68 0.21 -10.19
N ILE A 306 -7.41 0.57 -9.98
CA ILE A 306 -7.02 1.86 -9.39
C ILE A 306 -7.37 3.02 -10.31
N ALA A 307 -7.13 2.90 -11.62
CA ALA A 307 -7.50 3.92 -12.59
C ALA A 307 -9.02 4.18 -12.60
N LEU A 308 -9.83 3.11 -12.57
CA LEU A 308 -11.29 3.24 -12.45
C LEU A 308 -11.72 3.85 -11.11
N ALA A 309 -11.09 3.46 -10.00
CA ALA A 309 -11.40 4.03 -8.69
C ALA A 309 -11.09 5.54 -8.65
N THR A 310 -9.96 5.94 -9.21
CA THR A 310 -9.56 7.35 -9.35
C THR A 310 -10.57 8.12 -10.18
N PHE A 311 -10.97 7.57 -11.34
CA PHE A 311 -12.02 8.17 -12.17
C PHE A 311 -13.34 8.36 -11.41
N TYR A 312 -13.81 7.34 -10.69
CA TYR A 312 -15.06 7.45 -9.93
C TYR A 312 -14.95 8.46 -8.78
N LYS A 313 -13.80 8.54 -8.11
CA LYS A 313 -13.51 9.55 -7.09
C LYS A 313 -13.63 10.96 -7.68
N GLU A 314 -12.99 11.22 -8.82
CA GLU A 314 -13.02 12.52 -9.51
C GLU A 314 -14.42 12.87 -10.02
N ALA A 315 -15.20 11.87 -10.43
CA ALA A 315 -16.60 12.04 -10.84
C ALA A 315 -17.59 12.23 -9.66
N GLY A 316 -17.10 12.32 -8.41
CA GLY A 316 -17.93 12.44 -7.21
C GLY A 316 -18.62 11.16 -6.77
N LYS A 317 -18.34 10.03 -7.43
CA LYS A 317 -18.87 8.68 -7.15
C LYS A 317 -17.98 7.94 -6.15
N LEU A 318 -17.95 8.46 -4.93
CA LEU A 318 -16.99 8.03 -3.92
C LEU A 318 -17.25 6.59 -3.44
N GLU A 319 -18.50 6.16 -3.36
CA GLU A 319 -18.85 4.80 -2.92
C GLU A 319 -18.33 3.74 -3.88
N GLU A 320 -18.46 3.99 -5.19
CA GLU A 320 -17.95 3.11 -6.24
C GLU A 320 -16.43 3.04 -6.24
N SER A 321 -15.75 4.19 -6.05
CA SER A 321 -14.29 4.24 -5.84
C SER A 321 -13.86 3.37 -4.67
N ILE A 322 -14.46 3.58 -3.49
CA ILE A 322 -14.12 2.83 -2.28
C ILE A 322 -14.38 1.33 -2.46
N LYS A 323 -15.45 0.95 -3.16
CA LYS A 323 -15.75 -0.46 -3.45
C LYS A 323 -14.62 -1.11 -4.24
N LEU A 324 -14.13 -0.46 -5.30
CA LEU A 324 -13.02 -0.96 -6.11
C LEU A 324 -11.71 -1.06 -5.31
N LEU A 325 -11.36 -0.02 -4.56
CA LEU A 325 -10.12 -0.01 -3.75
C LEU A 325 -10.12 -1.11 -2.70
N LYS A 326 -11.28 -1.42 -2.09
CA LYS A 326 -11.41 -2.51 -1.12
C LYS A 326 -11.10 -3.88 -1.72
N GLU A 327 -11.40 -4.12 -3.00
CA GLU A 327 -11.07 -5.39 -3.68
C GLU A 327 -9.56 -5.66 -3.70
N LEU A 328 -8.75 -4.61 -3.74
CA LEU A 328 -7.29 -4.69 -3.75
C LEU A 328 -6.70 -4.70 -2.32
N VAL A 329 -7.25 -3.89 -1.44
CA VAL A 329 -6.76 -3.74 -0.05
C VAL A 329 -7.08 -4.97 0.81
N PHE A 330 -8.17 -5.68 0.54
CA PHE A 330 -8.62 -6.81 1.38
C PHE A 330 -7.96 -8.15 1.04
N ARG A 331 -7.01 -8.15 0.11
CA ARG A 331 -6.21 -9.32 -0.24
C ARG A 331 -5.22 -9.67 0.87
N ALA A 332 -4.65 -10.89 0.80
CA ALA A 332 -3.63 -11.35 1.76
C ALA A 332 -2.41 -10.42 1.78
N ASN A 333 -2.01 -9.91 0.62
CA ASN A 333 -1.06 -8.81 0.49
C ASN A 333 -1.81 -7.58 -0.08
N PRO A 334 -2.16 -6.59 0.77
CA PRO A 334 -2.83 -5.38 0.32
C PRO A 334 -2.02 -4.63 -0.72
N ASP A 335 -2.68 -4.18 -1.78
CA ASP A 335 -2.03 -3.34 -2.79
C ASP A 335 -1.64 -1.96 -2.18
N PRO A 336 -0.38 -1.52 -2.34
CA PRO A 336 0.13 -0.29 -1.72
C PRO A 336 -0.47 0.97 -2.34
N ASP A 337 -0.70 1.00 -3.65
CA ASP A 337 -1.24 2.16 -4.35
C ASP A 337 -2.72 2.33 -4.00
N ALA A 338 -3.47 1.23 -3.91
CA ALA A 338 -4.85 1.26 -3.43
C ALA A 338 -4.96 1.70 -1.97
N LEU A 339 -4.01 1.33 -1.11
CA LEU A 339 -3.95 1.81 0.27
C LEU A 339 -3.68 3.31 0.34
N GLU A 340 -2.82 3.84 -0.53
CA GLU A 340 -2.56 5.27 -0.60
C GLU A 340 -3.80 6.04 -1.06
N GLU A 341 -4.52 5.53 -2.07
CA GLU A 341 -5.80 6.12 -2.49
C GLU A 341 -6.84 6.14 -1.35
N ILE A 342 -6.96 5.06 -0.56
CA ILE A 342 -7.82 5.07 0.63
C ILE A 342 -7.34 6.10 1.66
N ARG A 343 -6.03 6.27 1.84
CA ARG A 343 -5.47 7.28 2.77
C ARG A 343 -5.85 8.70 2.34
N LEU A 344 -5.77 9.00 1.05
CA LEU A 344 -6.19 10.29 0.50
C LEU A 344 -7.69 10.51 0.71
N ILE A 345 -8.53 9.51 0.40
CA ILE A 345 -9.98 9.59 0.64
C ILE A 345 -10.30 9.82 2.12
N LEU A 346 -9.63 9.10 3.03
CA LEU A 346 -9.80 9.32 4.47
C LEU A 346 -9.43 10.75 4.89
N THR A 347 -8.42 11.34 4.26
CA THR A 347 -8.00 12.72 4.56
C THR A 347 -9.05 13.72 4.07
N ASP A 348 -9.58 13.53 2.86
CA ASP A 348 -10.62 14.39 2.29
C ASP A 348 -11.97 14.31 3.03
N LEU A 349 -12.32 13.12 3.52
CA LEU A 349 -13.59 12.89 4.22
C LEU A 349 -13.65 13.57 5.60
N LYS A 350 -12.51 13.77 6.28
CA LYS A 350 -12.48 14.38 7.62
C LYS A 350 -13.25 15.69 7.71
N GLU A 351 -13.13 16.54 6.70
CA GLU A 351 -13.76 17.87 6.68
C GLU A 351 -15.14 17.87 6.00
N LYS A 352 -15.38 16.93 5.08
CA LYS A 352 -16.56 16.94 4.21
C LYS A 352 -17.69 16.04 4.70
N ASP A 353 -17.35 14.88 5.26
CA ASP A 353 -18.29 13.84 5.65
C ASP A 353 -17.71 12.99 6.81
N PRO A 354 -17.86 13.46 8.07
CA PRO A 354 -17.37 12.76 9.26
C PRO A 354 -17.97 11.35 9.45
N GLU A 355 -19.20 11.12 9.00
CA GLU A 355 -19.87 9.81 9.11
C GLU A 355 -19.26 8.81 8.11
N GLY A 356 -19.11 9.23 6.85
CA GLY A 356 -18.41 8.46 5.83
C GLY A 356 -16.96 8.18 6.19
N PHE A 357 -16.26 9.16 6.78
CA PHE A 357 -14.92 8.96 7.35
C PHE A 357 -14.92 7.81 8.36
N LEU A 358 -15.81 7.85 9.35
CA LEU A 358 -15.82 6.86 10.43
C LEU A 358 -16.14 5.45 9.90
N LYS A 359 -17.08 5.34 8.96
CA LYS A 359 -17.42 4.07 8.29
C LYS A 359 -16.22 3.50 7.54
N LEU A 360 -15.52 4.31 6.74
CA LEU A 360 -14.34 3.86 5.99
C LEU A 360 -13.18 3.54 6.92
N TRP A 361 -12.92 4.40 7.91
CA TRP A 361 -11.87 4.22 8.91
C TRP A 361 -12.02 2.90 9.65
N ASN A 362 -13.21 2.60 10.18
CA ASN A 362 -13.44 1.34 10.88
C ASN A 362 -13.28 0.10 9.99
N THR A 363 -13.54 0.25 8.70
CA THR A 363 -13.37 -0.83 7.72
C THR A 363 -11.90 -1.09 7.39
N CYS A 364 -11.07 -0.03 7.34
CA CYS A 364 -9.71 -0.11 6.78
C CYS A 364 -8.59 0.12 7.80
N LYS A 365 -8.87 0.58 9.03
CA LYS A 365 -7.85 0.95 10.04
C LYS A 365 -6.79 -0.11 10.29
N ARG A 366 -7.17 -1.39 10.29
CA ARG A 366 -6.24 -2.52 10.51
C ARG A 366 -5.05 -2.52 9.53
N PHE A 367 -5.24 -2.03 8.31
CA PHE A 367 -4.17 -1.97 7.31
C PHE A 367 -3.22 -0.79 7.54
N PHE A 368 -3.71 0.26 8.20
CA PHE A 368 -2.93 1.44 8.57
C PHE A 368 -2.24 1.30 9.92
N MET A 369 -2.70 0.41 10.81
CA MET A 369 -2.14 0.17 12.15
C MET A 369 -0.78 -0.55 12.09
N LYS A 370 0.24 0.18 11.61
CA LYS A 370 1.64 -0.23 11.52
C LYS A 370 2.54 0.92 12.01
N PRO A 371 3.67 0.65 12.69
CA PRO A 371 4.51 1.72 13.24
C PRO A 371 5.01 2.74 12.19
N SER A 372 5.19 2.28 10.95
CA SER A 372 5.56 3.12 9.80
C SER A 372 4.54 4.21 9.47
N ASN A 373 3.29 4.08 9.90
CA ASN A 373 2.21 5.05 9.65
C ASN A 373 1.94 5.98 10.84
N SER A 374 2.83 6.00 11.84
CA SER A 374 2.61 6.70 13.12
C SER A 374 2.21 8.17 12.97
N GLU A 375 2.82 8.93 12.05
CA GLU A 375 2.46 10.33 11.82
C GLU A 375 1.01 10.50 11.32
N PHE A 376 0.60 9.69 10.33
CA PHE A 376 -0.77 9.67 9.82
C PHE A 376 -1.78 9.29 10.91
N LEU A 377 -1.45 8.28 11.71
CA LEU A 377 -2.29 7.81 12.80
C LEU A 377 -2.46 8.86 13.91
N VAL A 378 -1.42 9.63 14.23
CA VAL A 378 -1.52 10.74 15.19
C VAL A 378 -2.47 11.83 14.69
N LYS A 379 -2.40 12.19 13.40
CA LYS A 379 -3.34 13.16 12.79
C LYS A 379 -4.78 12.67 12.80
N ILE A 380 -5.01 11.36 12.68
CA ILE A 380 -6.36 10.78 12.87
C ILE A 380 -6.77 10.84 14.33
N LEU A 381 -5.86 10.50 15.24
CA LEU A 381 -6.15 10.48 16.67
C LEU A 381 -6.57 11.87 17.18
N ASP A 382 -5.85 12.91 16.79
CA ASP A 382 -6.18 14.29 17.16
C ASP A 382 -7.56 14.70 16.66
N TRP A 383 -7.83 14.47 15.37
CA TRP A 383 -9.12 14.79 14.77
C TRP A 383 -10.28 14.02 15.43
N LEU A 384 -10.11 12.73 15.72
CA LEU A 384 -11.13 11.93 16.40
C LEU A 384 -11.46 12.52 17.78
N ARG A 385 -10.45 12.96 18.53
CA ARG A 385 -10.64 13.53 19.85
C ARG A 385 -11.30 14.91 19.78
N GLU A 386 -10.87 15.78 18.89
CA GLU A 386 -11.45 17.11 18.68
C GLU A 386 -12.93 17.05 18.31
N ASN A 387 -13.31 16.05 17.50
CA ASN A 387 -14.69 15.83 17.06
C ASN A 387 -15.49 14.92 17.99
N ARG A 388 -14.98 14.58 19.18
CA ARG A 388 -15.64 13.72 20.18
C ARG A 388 -16.06 12.34 19.64
N MET A 389 -15.29 11.81 18.69
CA MET A 389 -15.47 10.49 18.09
C MET A 389 -14.69 9.41 18.87
N PRO A 390 -15.03 8.11 18.73
CA PRO A 390 -14.30 7.03 19.42
C PRO A 390 -12.81 7.00 19.06
N PHE A 391 -11.93 7.22 20.06
CA PHE A 391 -10.48 7.38 19.86
C PHE A 391 -9.61 6.40 20.68
N LEU A 392 -10.21 5.62 21.60
CA LEU A 392 -9.48 4.81 22.59
C LEU A 392 -8.67 3.67 21.98
N GLU A 393 -9.23 2.95 21.01
CA GLU A 393 -8.54 1.83 20.33
C GLU A 393 -7.24 2.31 19.66
N LEU A 394 -7.31 3.43 18.95
CA LEU A 394 -6.16 4.03 18.28
C LEU A 394 -5.15 4.57 19.28
N SER A 395 -5.61 5.22 20.36
CA SER A 395 -4.75 5.74 21.43
C SER A 395 -3.95 4.63 22.08
N LYS A 396 -4.62 3.55 22.48
CA LYS A 396 -4.00 2.37 23.09
C LYS A 396 -3.00 1.74 22.14
N TRP A 397 -3.40 1.52 20.88
CA TRP A 397 -2.50 0.91 19.91
C TRP A 397 -1.23 1.75 19.69
N LEU A 398 -1.35 3.08 19.60
CA LEU A 398 -0.20 3.99 19.48
C LEU A 398 0.70 3.91 20.71
N ALA A 399 0.12 3.92 21.92
CA ALA A 399 0.86 3.82 23.18
C ALA A 399 1.65 2.50 23.32
N GLU A 400 1.12 1.40 22.78
CA GLU A 400 1.70 0.06 22.95
C GLU A 400 2.64 -0.35 21.81
N ASN A 401 2.43 0.16 20.58
CA ASN A 401 3.09 -0.36 19.38
C ASN A 401 4.01 0.64 18.68
N THR A 402 4.10 1.89 19.15
CA THR A 402 4.96 2.91 18.53
C THR A 402 6.03 3.45 19.48
N ARG A 403 6.86 4.38 19.00
CA ARG A 403 7.94 5.03 19.76
C ARG A 403 7.87 6.54 19.56
N GLY A 404 8.63 7.28 20.37
CA GLY A 404 8.75 8.74 20.26
C GLY A 404 7.39 9.45 20.41
N GLY A 405 7.18 10.53 19.66
CA GLY A 405 6.00 11.39 19.78
C GLY A 405 4.66 10.66 19.65
N ALA A 406 4.56 9.65 18.78
CA ALA A 406 3.33 8.88 18.58
C ALA A 406 2.94 8.05 19.81
N LYS A 407 3.92 7.37 20.44
CA LYS A 407 3.72 6.64 21.70
C LYS A 407 3.24 7.59 22.79
N ARG A 408 3.98 8.68 22.96
CA ARG A 408 3.71 9.70 23.97
C ARG A 408 2.28 10.22 23.82
N LYS A 409 1.89 10.62 22.60
CA LYS A 409 0.54 11.12 22.29
C LYS A 409 -0.56 10.12 22.64
N GLY A 410 -0.42 8.86 22.22
CA GLY A 410 -1.37 7.79 22.56
C GLY A 410 -1.48 7.58 24.08
N SER A 411 -0.34 7.54 24.77
CA SER A 411 -0.28 7.40 26.23
C SER A 411 -0.95 8.56 26.95
N LEU A 412 -0.74 9.80 26.51
CA LEU A 412 -1.36 10.97 27.14
C LEU A 412 -2.89 10.89 27.10
N TYR A 413 -3.46 10.44 25.97
CA TYR A 413 -4.90 10.35 25.78
C TYR A 413 -5.50 9.20 26.59
N MET A 414 -4.76 8.09 26.72
CA MET A 414 -5.15 7.00 27.61
C MET A 414 -5.09 7.42 29.08
N ALA A 415 -4.05 8.15 29.50
CA ALA A 415 -3.90 8.62 30.88
C ALA A 415 -5.06 9.54 31.28
N GLU A 416 -5.40 10.50 30.40
CA GLU A 416 -6.53 11.41 30.61
C GLU A 416 -7.86 10.64 30.76
N PHE A 417 -8.17 9.73 29.83
CA PHE A 417 -9.37 8.90 29.92
C PHE A 417 -9.46 8.11 31.24
N PHE A 418 -8.39 7.44 31.66
CA PHE A 418 -8.40 6.67 32.89
C PHE A 418 -8.52 7.54 34.15
N THR A 419 -7.95 8.75 34.14
CA THR A 419 -8.18 9.69 35.26
C THR A 419 -9.64 10.13 35.38
N GLU A 420 -10.32 10.35 34.26
CA GLU A 420 -11.75 10.71 34.25
C GLU A 420 -12.62 9.56 34.75
N MET A 421 -12.27 8.32 34.43
CA MET A 421 -12.96 7.12 34.91
C MET A 421 -12.61 6.75 36.36
N GLY A 422 -11.65 7.44 36.99
CA GLY A 422 -11.19 7.14 38.36
C GLY A 422 -10.25 5.94 38.47
N ASP A 423 -9.76 5.38 37.36
CA ASP A 423 -8.79 4.28 37.35
C ASP A 423 -7.36 4.83 37.51
N LYS A 424 -6.98 5.06 38.76
CA LYS A 424 -5.65 5.55 39.14
C LYS A 424 -4.52 4.66 38.59
N THR A 425 -4.68 3.35 38.63
CA THR A 425 -3.62 2.39 38.27
C THR A 425 -3.28 2.49 36.80
N GLN A 426 -4.29 2.50 35.93
CA GLN A 426 -4.06 2.67 34.50
C GLN A 426 -3.59 4.09 34.16
N ALA A 427 -4.12 5.12 34.83
CA ALA A 427 -3.65 6.49 34.63
C ALA A 427 -2.15 6.64 34.91
N LEU A 428 -1.66 6.08 36.03
CA LEU A 428 -0.25 6.06 36.38
C LEU A 428 0.61 5.32 35.35
N LYS A 429 0.13 4.18 34.84
CA LYS A 429 0.82 3.42 33.79
C LYS A 429 1.10 4.29 32.55
N TYR A 430 0.10 5.01 32.06
CA TYR A 430 0.23 5.76 30.81
C TYR A 430 0.90 7.12 30.98
N ILE A 431 0.80 7.77 32.15
CA ILE A 431 1.48 9.07 32.39
C ILE A 431 2.98 8.93 32.70
N ALA A 432 3.50 7.71 32.85
CA ALA A 432 4.91 7.47 33.19
C ALA A 432 5.91 8.09 32.19
N GLU A 433 5.53 8.24 30.92
CA GLU A 433 6.33 8.90 29.87
C GLU A 433 6.44 10.44 30.04
N TYR A 434 5.75 10.99 31.05
CA TYR A 434 5.51 12.42 31.26
C TYR A 434 5.91 12.89 32.67
N ILE A 435 6.67 12.09 33.42
CA ILE A 435 7.02 12.38 34.83
C ILE A 435 7.68 13.76 34.99
N ASN A 436 8.59 14.13 34.09
CA ASN A 436 9.33 15.39 34.17
C ASN A 436 8.72 16.53 33.34
N GLU A 437 7.57 16.32 32.70
CA GLU A 437 6.92 17.38 31.91
C GLU A 437 6.00 18.25 32.77
N GLU A 438 6.08 19.55 32.49
CA GLU A 438 5.33 20.62 33.15
C GLU A 438 4.32 21.27 32.20
N ASP A 439 4.00 20.63 31.07
CA ASP A 439 2.91 21.06 30.21
C ASP A 439 1.58 21.08 30.98
N ASP A 440 0.80 22.14 30.82
CA ASP A 440 -0.44 22.36 31.56
C ASP A 440 -1.41 21.17 31.48
N ARG A 441 -1.46 20.46 30.35
CA ARG A 441 -2.33 19.29 30.20
C ARG A 441 -1.80 18.09 30.97
N VAL A 442 -0.49 17.90 31.03
CA VAL A 442 0.15 16.88 31.86
C VAL A 442 -0.07 17.19 33.35
N LEU A 443 0.08 18.45 33.75
CA LEU A 443 -0.17 18.90 35.12
C LEU A 443 -1.60 18.62 35.56
N ARG A 444 -2.60 18.85 34.69
CA ARG A 444 -4.00 18.48 34.96
C ARG A 444 -4.20 17.00 35.25
N ILE A 445 -3.59 16.13 34.44
CA ILE A 445 -3.68 14.68 34.63
C ILE A 445 -3.00 14.29 35.96
N LYS A 446 -1.82 14.82 36.25
CA LYS A 446 -1.11 14.60 37.52
C LYS A 446 -1.93 15.05 38.73
N ALA A 447 -2.55 16.23 38.67
CA ALA A 447 -3.42 16.74 39.73
C ALA A 447 -4.65 15.83 39.96
N ARG A 448 -5.28 15.33 38.89
CA ARG A 448 -6.39 14.35 38.99
C ARG A 448 -5.94 13.04 39.63
N ILE A 449 -4.75 12.53 39.29
CA ILE A 449 -4.18 11.33 39.92
C ILE A 449 -3.93 11.55 41.42
N LEU A 450 -3.35 12.69 41.80
CA LEU A 450 -3.10 13.04 43.20
C LEU A 450 -4.40 13.17 43.99
N LYS A 451 -5.45 13.74 43.38
CA LYS A 451 -6.81 13.75 43.95
C LYS A 451 -7.34 12.35 44.20
N LEU A 452 -7.21 11.44 43.23
CA LEU A 452 -7.63 10.03 43.37
C LEU A 452 -6.85 9.31 44.49
N ASP A 453 -5.66 9.79 44.81
CA ASP A 453 -4.84 9.30 45.92
C ASP A 453 -5.12 10.01 47.26
N HIS A 454 -6.14 10.86 47.33
CA HIS A 454 -6.48 11.71 48.48
C HIS A 454 -5.34 12.66 48.93
N ARG A 455 -4.37 12.92 48.05
CA ARG A 455 -3.24 13.86 48.27
C ARG A 455 -3.63 15.26 47.81
N TYR A 456 -4.67 15.81 48.42
CA TYR A 456 -5.32 17.05 47.96
C TYR A 456 -4.42 18.28 47.98
N HIS A 457 -3.53 18.40 48.97
CA HIS A 457 -2.61 19.55 49.03
C HIS A 457 -1.58 19.52 47.88
N GLU A 458 -1.08 18.35 47.53
CA GLU A 458 -0.14 18.19 46.41
C GLU A 458 -0.85 18.35 45.06
N ALA A 459 -2.09 17.87 44.96
CA ALA A 459 -2.93 18.14 43.80
C ALA A 459 -3.14 19.65 43.60
N PHE A 460 -3.38 20.39 44.69
CA PHE A 460 -3.47 21.84 44.66
C PHE A 460 -2.15 22.49 44.19
N LYS A 461 -0.99 22.12 44.76
CA LYS A 461 0.32 22.65 44.31
C LYS A 461 0.59 22.39 42.83
N THR A 462 0.14 21.24 42.34
CA THR A 462 0.22 20.89 40.91
C THR A 462 -0.67 21.82 40.07
N ILE A 463 -1.91 22.09 40.49
CA ILE A 463 -2.82 23.02 39.79
C ILE A 463 -2.29 24.45 39.83
N GLN A 464 -1.68 24.88 40.95
CA GLN A 464 -1.07 26.19 41.10
C GLN A 464 0.08 26.43 40.12
N SER A 465 0.68 25.36 39.57
CA SER A 465 1.76 25.42 38.59
C SER A 465 1.27 25.49 37.14
N ILE A 466 -0.04 25.42 36.89
CA ILE A 466 -0.64 25.53 35.55
C ILE A 466 -0.61 26.99 35.10
N SER A 467 -0.15 27.22 33.87
CA SER A 467 -0.01 28.58 33.31
C SER A 467 -1.34 29.15 32.80
N ASP A 468 -2.11 28.36 32.03
CA ASP A 468 -3.43 28.75 31.49
C ASP A 468 -4.54 28.07 32.28
N ILE A 469 -5.05 28.73 33.33
CA ILE A 469 -6.11 28.17 34.18
C ILE A 469 -7.46 28.14 33.44
N LYS A 470 -8.06 26.94 33.39
CA LYS A 470 -9.34 26.67 32.72
C LYS A 470 -10.44 26.36 33.74
N ARG A 471 -11.68 26.40 33.27
CA ARG A 471 -12.87 26.06 34.07
C ARG A 471 -12.79 24.66 34.70
N GLU A 472 -12.22 23.69 33.99
CA GLU A 472 -12.03 22.33 34.52
C GLU A 472 -11.07 22.26 35.72
N ASP A 473 -10.11 23.20 35.81
CA ASP A 473 -9.16 23.29 36.92
C ASP A 473 -9.87 23.81 38.18
N LEU A 474 -10.75 24.79 38.01
CA LEU A 474 -11.60 25.31 39.08
C LEU A 474 -12.58 24.25 39.59
N ALA A 475 -13.19 23.48 38.69
CA ALA A 475 -14.04 22.36 39.06
C ALA A 475 -13.25 21.29 39.84
N LEU A 476 -12.00 21.03 39.43
CA LEU A 476 -11.11 20.12 40.13
C LEU A 476 -10.77 20.64 41.55
N LEU A 477 -10.39 21.92 41.69
CA LEU A 477 -10.13 22.58 42.98
C LEU A 477 -11.35 22.50 43.91
N SER A 478 -12.51 22.93 43.41
CA SER A 478 -13.79 22.88 44.11
C SER A 478 -14.06 21.50 44.70
N SER A 479 -13.88 20.45 43.90
CA SER A 479 -14.12 19.06 44.33
C SER A 479 -13.18 18.55 45.42
N MET A 480 -12.06 19.25 45.68
CA MET A 480 -11.07 18.88 46.70
C MET A 480 -11.22 19.68 48.01
N LEU A 481 -12.02 20.75 48.02
CA LEU A 481 -12.13 21.68 49.15
C LEU A 481 -12.51 20.98 50.46
N ASN A 482 -13.38 19.98 50.42
CA ASN A 482 -13.81 19.25 51.63
C ASN A 482 -12.73 18.32 52.19
N GLY A 483 -11.78 17.88 51.37
CA GLY A 483 -10.68 17.00 51.79
C GLY A 483 -9.46 17.73 52.36
N LEU A 484 -9.42 19.06 52.25
CA LEU A 484 -8.29 19.89 52.68
C LEU A 484 -8.44 20.29 54.17
N LYS A 485 -7.37 20.06 54.94
CA LYS A 485 -7.29 20.48 56.36
C LYS A 485 -7.14 22.00 56.50
N ASP A 486 -6.24 22.60 55.71
CA ASP A 486 -6.09 24.04 55.60
C ASP A 486 -6.55 24.47 54.20
N LYS A 487 -7.57 25.33 54.17
CA LYS A 487 -8.22 25.80 52.94
C LYS A 487 -7.80 27.22 52.56
N LYS A 488 -7.04 27.93 53.41
CA LYS A 488 -6.81 29.36 53.23
C LYS A 488 -6.10 29.67 51.91
N GLU A 489 -4.95 29.05 51.68
CA GLU A 489 -4.16 29.23 50.46
C GLU A 489 -4.93 28.82 49.20
N VAL A 490 -5.67 27.71 49.28
CA VAL A 490 -6.46 27.19 48.15
C VAL A 490 -7.60 28.13 47.80
N LEU A 491 -8.28 28.71 48.79
CA LEU A 491 -9.36 29.66 48.59
C LEU A 491 -8.85 30.99 48.02
N ASP A 492 -7.69 31.48 48.48
CA ASP A 492 -7.08 32.70 47.93
C ASP A 492 -6.72 32.52 46.44
N PHE A 493 -6.12 31.37 46.09
CA PHE A 493 -5.82 31.03 44.70
C PHE A 493 -7.09 30.83 43.85
N TYR A 494 -8.09 30.13 44.41
CA TYR A 494 -9.37 29.91 43.74
C TYR A 494 -10.07 31.26 43.47
N GLU A 495 -10.10 32.15 44.46
CA GLU A 495 -10.66 33.49 44.33
C GLU A 495 -9.98 34.33 43.23
N ALA A 496 -8.65 34.31 43.18
CA ALA A 496 -7.87 35.01 42.16
C ALA A 496 -8.16 34.46 40.75
N SER A 497 -8.09 33.14 40.60
CA SER A 497 -8.30 32.44 39.32
C SER A 497 -9.73 32.61 38.77
N LEU A 498 -10.71 32.70 39.67
CA LEU A 498 -12.11 32.87 39.31
C LEU A 498 -12.40 34.27 38.74
N LYS A 499 -11.60 35.30 39.10
CA LYS A 499 -11.69 36.65 38.51
C LYS A 499 -11.15 36.72 37.07
N GLU A 500 -10.19 35.86 36.75
CA GLU A 500 -9.52 35.83 35.43
C GLU A 500 -10.23 34.93 34.42
N THR A 501 -11.11 34.05 34.90
CA THR A 501 -11.88 33.10 34.08
C THR A 501 -13.35 33.50 33.98
N LYS A 502 -14.05 33.09 32.90
CA LYS A 502 -15.51 33.26 32.77
C LYS A 502 -16.23 32.28 33.69
N ALA A 503 -16.23 32.55 34.98
CA ALA A 503 -16.81 31.69 36.00
C ALA A 503 -18.35 31.65 35.91
N SER A 504 -18.90 30.47 36.12
CA SER A 504 -20.33 30.18 36.19
C SER A 504 -20.91 30.49 37.55
N GLN A 505 -22.24 30.62 37.61
CA GLN A 505 -22.98 30.89 38.83
C GLN A 505 -22.69 29.88 39.95
N GLY A 506 -22.64 28.58 39.65
CA GLY A 506 -22.34 27.53 40.63
C GLY A 506 -20.90 27.56 41.17
N GLU A 507 -19.93 28.03 40.38
CA GLU A 507 -18.53 28.19 40.84
C GLU A 507 -18.41 29.32 41.87
N TYR A 508 -19.12 30.43 41.65
CA TYR A 508 -19.21 31.52 42.64
C TYR A 508 -19.85 31.07 43.95
N ILE A 509 -20.89 30.23 43.89
CA ILE A 509 -21.55 29.69 45.10
C ILE A 509 -20.61 28.76 45.84
N THR A 510 -19.93 27.86 45.12
CA THR A 510 -19.01 26.92 45.77
C THR A 510 -17.89 27.65 46.51
N LEU A 511 -17.36 28.73 45.91
CA LEU A 511 -16.39 29.59 46.58
C LEU A 511 -16.99 30.29 47.81
N ALA A 512 -18.20 30.86 47.67
CA ALA A 512 -18.87 31.56 48.77
C ALA A 512 -19.16 30.64 49.97
N ASP A 513 -19.68 29.44 49.72
CA ASP A 513 -19.92 28.42 50.75
C ASP A 513 -18.63 28.03 51.47
N ALA A 514 -17.53 27.84 50.72
CA ALA A 514 -16.25 27.48 51.31
C ALA A 514 -15.60 28.62 52.12
N LEU A 515 -15.76 29.87 51.68
CA LEU A 515 -15.34 31.07 52.43
C LEU A 515 -16.14 31.23 53.72
N TYR A 516 -17.44 30.96 53.68
CA TYR A 516 -18.30 31.01 54.87
C TYR A 516 -17.88 29.96 55.91
N GLN A 517 -17.65 28.71 55.47
CA GLN A 517 -17.19 27.62 56.34
C GLN A 517 -15.79 27.85 56.95
N THR A 518 -14.98 28.73 56.36
CA THR A 518 -13.64 29.07 56.83
C THR A 518 -13.59 30.38 57.64
N ASN A 519 -14.74 30.81 58.15
CA ASN A 519 -14.89 32.01 58.97
C ASN A 519 -14.48 33.33 58.27
N ARG A 520 -14.71 33.42 56.95
CA ARG A 520 -14.57 34.63 56.13
C ARG A 520 -15.94 35.14 55.62
N PRO A 521 -16.89 35.49 56.51
CA PRO A 521 -18.27 35.80 56.12
C PRO A 521 -18.39 37.04 55.24
N THR A 522 -17.50 38.03 55.39
CA THR A 522 -17.49 39.25 54.56
C THR A 522 -17.19 38.94 53.09
N ASP A 523 -16.25 38.04 52.86
CA ASP A 523 -15.82 37.64 51.51
C ASP A 523 -16.89 36.74 50.87
N ALA A 524 -17.43 35.80 51.66
CA ALA A 524 -18.55 34.96 51.23
C ALA A 524 -19.75 35.79 50.76
N LEU A 525 -20.11 36.83 51.52
CA LEU A 525 -21.22 37.73 51.22
C LEU A 525 -21.05 38.46 49.89
N ARG A 526 -19.83 38.88 49.55
CA ARG A 526 -19.51 39.49 48.23
C ARG A 526 -19.82 38.51 47.10
N TYR A 527 -19.43 37.25 47.23
CA TYR A 527 -19.60 36.24 46.19
C TYR A 527 -21.03 35.73 46.07
N TYR A 528 -21.78 35.62 47.16
CA TYR A 528 -23.22 35.36 47.07
C TYR A 528 -23.98 36.48 46.35
N ARG A 529 -23.59 37.75 46.53
CA ARG A 529 -24.19 38.88 45.78
C ARG A 529 -23.94 38.74 44.27
N ILE A 530 -22.71 38.37 43.88
CA ILE A 530 -22.37 38.13 42.47
C ILE A 530 -23.22 36.97 41.92
N ALA A 531 -23.25 35.82 42.62
CA ALA A 531 -24.04 34.66 42.21
C ALA A 531 -25.55 34.97 42.09
N SER A 532 -26.12 35.77 42.99
CA SER A 532 -27.53 36.20 42.95
C SER A 532 -27.84 37.13 41.76
N SER A 533 -26.86 37.91 41.31
CA SER A 533 -27.02 38.88 40.22
C SER A 533 -27.00 38.27 38.80
N ILE A 534 -26.45 37.06 38.66
CA ILE A 534 -26.40 36.34 37.38
C ILE A 534 -27.83 35.84 37.03
N LYS A 535 -28.34 36.23 35.86
CA LYS A 535 -29.65 35.78 35.36
C LYS A 535 -29.56 34.32 34.85
N ASN A 536 -30.49 33.48 35.29
CA ASN A 536 -30.54 32.04 35.03
C ASN A 536 -30.38 31.63 33.56
N GLU A 537 -29.54 30.62 33.31
CA GLU A 537 -29.54 29.82 32.07
C GLU A 537 -30.34 28.50 32.20
N SER A 538 -30.70 28.06 33.41
CA SER A 538 -31.35 26.77 33.66
C SER A 538 -32.89 26.87 33.77
N LYS A 539 -33.61 26.12 32.91
CA LYS A 539 -35.09 25.95 32.90
C LYS A 539 -35.56 24.63 33.52
N ILE A 540 -34.81 24.03 34.45
CA ILE A 540 -35.24 22.78 35.09
C ILE A 540 -36.01 23.11 36.36
N SER A 541 -37.33 22.86 36.37
CA SER A 541 -38.20 23.10 37.52
C SER A 541 -38.08 21.99 38.57
N GLY A 542 -37.91 22.36 39.85
CA GLY A 542 -38.04 21.44 40.99
C GLY A 542 -36.76 21.06 41.75
N VAL A 543 -35.58 21.53 41.34
CA VAL A 543 -34.34 21.44 42.13
C VAL A 543 -34.00 22.84 42.65
N ALA A 544 -33.54 22.97 43.90
CA ALA A 544 -33.10 24.25 44.45
C ALA A 544 -32.08 24.88 43.50
N ASN A 545 -32.41 26.01 42.90
CA ASN A 545 -31.54 26.66 41.94
C ASN A 545 -30.45 27.41 42.72
N ASP A 546 -29.21 27.33 42.23
CA ASP A 546 -28.02 28.07 42.68
C ASP A 546 -28.34 29.53 43.07
N ARG A 547 -29.17 30.21 42.28
CA ARG A 547 -29.61 31.58 42.59
C ARG A 547 -30.41 31.72 43.89
N ASP A 548 -31.32 30.79 44.14
CA ASP A 548 -32.17 30.79 45.33
C ASP A 548 -31.37 30.45 46.58
N TRP A 549 -30.39 29.54 46.44
CA TRP A 549 -29.44 29.24 47.52
C TRP A 549 -28.61 30.47 47.89
N ALA A 550 -28.09 31.20 46.90
CA ALA A 550 -27.36 32.44 47.13
C ALA A 550 -28.23 33.50 47.84
N ASN A 551 -29.49 33.64 47.43
CA ASN A 551 -30.45 34.57 48.06
C ASN A 551 -30.76 34.20 49.53
N TYR A 552 -30.90 32.91 49.83
CA TYR A 552 -31.05 32.43 51.20
C TYR A 552 -29.84 32.77 52.06
N MET A 553 -28.62 32.45 51.58
CA MET A 553 -27.39 32.72 52.31
C MET A 553 -27.16 34.23 52.52
N LEU A 554 -27.53 35.08 51.55
CA LEU A 554 -27.49 36.54 51.72
C LEU A 554 -28.37 37.00 52.87
N SER A 555 -29.63 36.58 52.89
CA SER A 555 -30.58 36.95 53.94
C SER A 555 -30.12 36.49 55.32
N LYS A 556 -29.60 35.26 55.42
CA LYS A 556 -29.05 34.70 56.66
C LYS A 556 -27.84 35.48 57.18
N LEU A 557 -26.98 35.98 56.27
CA LEU A 557 -25.75 36.69 56.64
C LEU A 557 -25.96 38.18 56.91
N THR A 558 -26.93 38.83 56.26
CA THR A 558 -27.21 40.27 56.43
C THR A 558 -28.33 40.57 57.42
N GLY A 559 -29.23 39.61 57.66
CA GLY A 559 -30.49 39.84 58.37
C GLY A 559 -31.53 40.59 57.52
N GLU A 560 -31.28 40.81 56.22
CA GLU A 560 -32.20 41.55 55.34
C GLU A 560 -33.28 40.61 54.77
N LYS A 561 -34.53 41.10 54.71
CA LYS A 561 -35.65 40.36 54.11
C LYS A 561 -35.69 40.44 52.57
N GLU A 562 -35.00 41.41 51.97
CA GLU A 562 -35.06 41.64 50.52
C GLU A 562 -34.53 40.45 49.69
N PRO A 563 -33.37 39.84 50.00
CA PRO A 563 -32.84 38.71 49.22
C PRO A 563 -33.75 37.47 49.26
N ILE A 564 -34.26 37.10 50.44
CA ILE A 564 -35.12 35.92 50.61
C ILE A 564 -36.48 36.09 49.91
N SER A 565 -36.94 37.34 49.74
CA SER A 565 -38.16 37.69 49.02
C SER A 565 -38.07 37.44 47.51
N ARG A 566 -36.84 37.42 46.95
CA ARG A 566 -36.57 37.20 45.52
C ARG A 566 -36.56 35.72 45.11
N ILE A 567 -36.66 34.79 46.06
CA ILE A 567 -36.75 33.35 45.76
C ILE A 567 -38.08 33.08 45.04
N GLU A 568 -37.99 32.53 43.82
CA GLU A 568 -39.14 32.23 42.96
C GLU A 568 -40.10 31.24 43.65
N GLN A 569 -41.39 31.28 43.32
CA GLN A 569 -42.41 30.37 43.89
C GLN A 569 -42.27 28.93 43.36
N THR A 570 -41.10 28.31 43.57
CA THR A 570 -40.86 26.92 43.21
C THR A 570 -41.47 26.00 44.27
N LYS A 571 -42.26 25.00 43.88
CA LYS A 571 -42.69 23.92 44.79
C LYS A 571 -41.45 23.21 45.35
N GLY A 572 -41.38 22.96 46.66
CA GLY A 572 -40.29 22.18 47.28
C GLY A 572 -39.66 22.83 48.52
N ILE A 573 -38.49 22.32 48.93
CA ILE A 573 -37.75 22.69 50.16
C ILE A 573 -37.44 24.20 50.23
N MET A 574 -37.11 24.85 49.11
CA MET A 574 -36.78 26.29 49.10
C MET A 574 -37.97 27.19 49.44
N LYS A 575 -39.20 26.78 49.15
CA LYS A 575 -40.41 27.50 49.60
C LYS A 575 -40.52 27.47 51.13
N GLN A 576 -40.31 26.29 51.73
CA GLN A 576 -40.33 26.13 53.18
C GLN A 576 -39.22 26.95 53.85
N ILE A 577 -38.00 26.91 53.29
CA ILE A 577 -36.87 27.71 53.78
C ILE A 577 -37.23 29.20 53.74
N ARG A 578 -37.79 29.71 52.63
CA ARG A 578 -38.22 31.12 52.55
C ARG A 578 -39.26 31.48 53.62
N GLU A 579 -40.32 30.68 53.76
CA GLU A 579 -41.40 30.95 54.72
C GLU A 579 -40.90 30.93 56.17
N VAL A 580 -40.01 29.98 56.51
CA VAL A 580 -39.41 29.87 57.84
C VAL A 580 -38.47 31.05 58.11
N THR A 581 -37.54 31.35 57.20
CA THR A 581 -36.56 32.43 57.37
C THR A 581 -37.21 33.81 57.44
N LEU A 582 -38.29 34.07 56.68
CA LEU A 582 -39.06 35.31 56.82
C LEU A 582 -39.70 35.46 58.21
N LYS A 583 -40.27 34.37 58.75
CA LYS A 583 -40.83 34.36 60.12
C LYS A 583 -39.75 34.53 61.19
N GLU A 584 -38.60 33.89 61.04
CA GLU A 584 -37.46 34.05 61.95
C GLU A 584 -37.00 35.52 61.99
N LEU A 585 -36.87 36.16 60.82
CA LEU A 585 -36.49 37.58 60.74
C LEU A 585 -37.57 38.52 61.32
N GLU A 586 -38.86 38.21 61.15
CA GLU A 586 -39.96 38.94 61.80
C GLU A 586 -39.90 38.81 63.33
N ILE A 587 -39.62 37.61 63.85
CA ILE A 587 -39.48 37.37 65.28
C ILE A 587 -38.24 38.12 65.83
N GLU A 588 -37.11 38.11 65.13
CA GLU A 588 -35.92 38.86 65.53
C GLU A 588 -36.12 40.38 65.54
N GLU A 589 -36.87 40.92 64.57
CA GLU A 589 -37.27 42.34 64.56
C GLU A 589 -38.17 42.70 65.73
N LEU A 590 -39.14 41.85 66.08
CA LEU A 590 -40.02 42.05 67.24
C LEU A 590 -39.23 42.01 68.54
N ILE A 591 -38.30 41.07 68.70
CA ILE A 591 -37.44 40.95 69.89
C ILE A 591 -36.49 42.16 70.03
N LYS A 592 -35.93 42.67 68.92
CA LYS A 592 -35.08 43.87 68.93
C LYS A 592 -35.85 45.18 69.10
N GLY A 593 -37.18 45.17 68.87
CA GLY A 593 -38.06 46.32 69.08
C GLY A 593 -38.62 46.45 70.50
N GLU A 594 -38.55 45.38 71.30
CA GLU A 594 -39.00 45.35 72.71
C GLU A 594 -37.85 45.48 73.74
N LEU A 595 -36.59 45.46 73.28
CA LEU A 595 -35.36 45.80 74.02
C LEU A 595 -34.91 47.23 73.69
#